data_AF-A0AB73G451-F1
#
_entry.id   AF-A0AB73G451-F1
#
_cell.length_a   1.000
_cell.length_b   1.000
_cell.length_c   1.000
_cell.angle_alpha   90.00
_cell.angle_beta   90.00
_cell.angle_gamma   90.00
#
_symmetry.space_group_name_H-M   'P 1'
#
loop_
_entity.id
_entity.type
_entity.pdbx_description
1 polymer ?
#
loop_
_entity_poly.entity_id
_entity_poly.type
_entity_poly.pdbx_seq_one_letter_code
_entity_poly.pdbx_strand_id
1 'polypeptide(L)'
;MEALMSNTQVTHDVNLNNARSESNVAINPNQPMQIVCGSKKFRDIHTYDFTLATAYSADGGYSWHNSSDLQLQGGTVLTDPALAWDDLGGVYLVGLLGNNPPTFDTVGIVIYKSSDGGQTWGAPRLIHSSAGDDKQWAAGDANPTSPYRGRVYAVWDDGADMRFARTLDYGVSWVGAGTGPTPAGTVLVSDSFSPDIRVAENGDIYIVWIAGSEIKMIVSTNGGDSFSAAPSPATGVTTLGQGLPAPNGWPVFTGGSFRVLTIPSMCVHKKQIVVAWADFRQNVSRIYCAVSHNSGGNWLTGSSGKPLLAGPLPASLQHFHPQIAVDSSGRIGCAFYEFGPKPATPLIDVVIAQSIDGGNSFDAAVVTDQPWDPSVDAPWSHGNSNVTFIGDYFGLDANPQGFHPVWTDTRTGIQELWTDIVHALPAFSIPPGLYGQVAQILAGIIQDGGGIETVGGHIIHVPPWGPEVDILVGVAIQRIATLVSNPAGIEIQRSAMAMIAHVAQREVQRLAREQHGELSGRQAMTRPSLITPAPDAGERSPETARSPEAQEAGR
;
A
#
# COMPACT_ATOMS: atom_id res chain seq x y z
N MET A 1 -19.44 12.72 17.17
CA MET A 1 -18.87 12.03 16.00
C MET A 1 -17.82 11.07 16.51
N GLU A 2 -18.11 9.78 16.55
CA GLU A 2 -17.04 8.79 16.40
C GLU A 2 -16.69 8.76 14.92
N ALA A 3 -15.40 8.66 14.60
CA ALA A 3 -14.95 8.78 13.22
C ALA A 3 -15.48 7.60 12.40
N LEU A 4 -15.96 7.86 11.17
CA LEU A 4 -15.75 6.88 10.11
C LEU A 4 -14.25 6.61 10.11
N MET A 5 -13.81 5.36 10.21
CA MET A 5 -12.38 5.07 10.13
C MET A 5 -11.91 5.48 8.74
N SER A 6 -11.16 6.57 8.68
CA SER A 6 -10.45 7.04 7.51
C SER A 6 -9.36 6.06 7.13
N ASN A 7 -8.77 6.23 5.94
CA ASN A 7 -7.50 5.57 5.64
C ASN A 7 -6.48 5.86 6.78
N THR A 8 -5.63 4.88 7.08
CA THR A 8 -4.64 4.97 8.16
C THR A 8 -3.36 5.59 7.65
N GLN A 9 -2.92 6.69 8.26
CA GLN A 9 -1.60 7.26 7.99
C GLN A 9 -0.52 6.36 8.63
N VAL A 10 0.49 5.98 7.85
CA VAL A 10 1.58 5.08 8.27
C VAL A 10 2.80 5.87 8.70
N THR A 11 3.10 6.98 8.04
CA THR A 11 4.24 7.86 8.34
C THR A 11 3.80 9.29 8.63
N HIS A 12 4.42 9.91 9.65
CA HIS A 12 4.08 11.24 10.16
C HIS A 12 5.35 12.09 10.30
N ASP A 13 5.85 12.64 9.20
CA ASP A 13 6.88 13.66 9.20
C ASP A 13 6.25 15.08 9.22
N VAL A 14 7.07 16.08 9.58
CA VAL A 14 6.69 17.52 9.60
C VAL A 14 7.59 18.37 8.70
N ASN A 15 8.48 17.71 7.96
CA ASN A 15 9.43 18.33 7.05
C ASN A 15 9.08 17.87 5.64
N LEU A 16 8.76 18.81 4.74
CA LEU A 16 8.48 18.58 3.32
C LEU A 16 9.58 17.73 2.65
N ASN A 17 10.83 17.98 3.04
CA ASN A 17 11.98 17.22 2.56
C ASN A 17 11.96 15.72 2.91
N ASN A 18 11.11 15.26 3.83
CA ASN A 18 11.00 13.87 4.28
C ASN A 18 9.88 13.07 3.55
N ALA A 19 9.43 13.56 2.40
CA ALA A 19 8.50 12.90 1.49
C ALA A 19 8.80 11.40 1.27
N ARG A 20 7.77 10.62 0.96
CA ARG A 20 7.80 9.16 0.78
C ARG A 20 7.41 8.77 -0.63
N SER A 21 8.04 7.73 -1.18
CA SER A 21 7.62 7.11 -2.45
C SER A 21 8.14 5.69 -2.57
N GLU A 22 7.67 4.94 -3.58
CA GLU A 22 8.02 3.53 -3.83
C GLU A 22 7.91 2.69 -2.56
N SER A 23 6.68 2.50 -2.11
CA SER A 23 6.39 1.64 -0.98
C SER A 23 6.44 0.17 -1.35
N ASN A 24 6.79 -0.65 -0.38
CA ASN A 24 6.61 -2.11 -0.40
C ASN A 24 6.13 -2.55 0.98
N VAL A 25 5.33 -3.61 1.07
CA VAL A 25 4.82 -4.16 2.33
C VAL A 25 4.94 -5.68 2.29
N ALA A 26 5.28 -6.27 3.44
CA ALA A 26 5.33 -7.72 3.62
C ALA A 26 4.84 -8.11 5.01
N ILE A 27 3.90 -9.04 5.05
CA ILE A 27 3.26 -9.55 6.27
C ILE A 27 3.95 -10.85 6.70
N ASN A 28 4.18 -11.01 8.00
CA ASN A 28 4.83 -12.21 8.52
C ASN A 28 3.91 -13.44 8.32
N PRO A 29 4.29 -14.43 7.49
CA PRO A 29 3.43 -15.57 7.16
C PRO A 29 3.16 -16.50 8.37
N ASN A 30 3.99 -16.43 9.41
CA ASN A 30 3.82 -17.19 10.65
C ASN A 30 3.12 -16.38 11.76
N GLN A 31 3.08 -15.05 11.66
CA GLN A 31 2.46 -14.15 12.64
C GLN A 31 1.73 -13.00 11.93
N PRO A 32 0.53 -13.22 11.36
CA PRO A 32 -0.07 -12.29 10.39
C PRO A 32 -0.47 -10.90 10.91
N MET A 33 -0.26 -10.62 12.20
CA MET A 33 -0.39 -9.30 12.82
C MET A 33 0.91 -8.48 12.78
N GLN A 34 2.05 -9.11 12.47
CA GLN A 34 3.31 -8.42 12.22
C GLN A 34 3.39 -8.05 10.74
N ILE A 35 3.44 -6.74 10.48
CA ILE A 35 3.54 -6.17 9.14
C ILE A 35 4.73 -5.22 9.11
N VAL A 36 5.53 -5.26 8.06
CA VAL A 36 6.58 -4.28 7.81
C VAL A 36 6.35 -3.64 6.45
N CYS A 37 6.49 -2.33 6.36
CA CYS A 37 6.56 -1.62 5.09
C CYS A 37 7.87 -0.83 4.96
N GLY A 38 8.36 -0.72 3.73
CA GLY A 38 9.50 0.12 3.35
C GLY A 38 9.04 1.20 2.37
N SER A 39 9.81 2.29 2.29
CA SER A 39 9.65 3.37 1.32
C SER A 39 10.99 4.06 1.07
N LYS A 40 11.14 4.74 -0.07
CA LYS A 40 12.06 5.88 -0.12
C LYS A 40 11.58 6.92 0.88
N LYS A 41 12.52 7.51 1.61
CA LYS A 41 12.36 8.73 2.39
C LYS A 41 13.34 9.75 1.83
N PHE A 42 12.84 10.86 1.31
CA PHE A 42 13.67 11.95 0.84
C PHE A 42 14.42 12.62 2.02
N ARG A 43 15.52 13.30 1.68
CA ARG A 43 16.22 14.27 2.52
C ARG A 43 16.19 15.67 1.90
N ASP A 44 16.02 15.72 0.58
CA ASP A 44 15.71 16.90 -0.20
C ASP A 44 14.92 16.48 -1.45
N ILE A 45 13.69 16.98 -1.55
CA ILE A 45 12.75 16.65 -2.63
C ILE A 45 13.13 17.26 -3.97
N HIS A 46 14.00 18.27 -4.00
CA HIS A 46 14.41 18.99 -5.21
C HIS A 46 15.75 18.49 -5.77
N THR A 47 16.62 17.92 -4.94
CA THR A 47 17.91 17.34 -5.39
C THR A 47 17.88 15.81 -5.56
N TYR A 48 16.71 15.18 -5.37
CA TYR A 48 16.54 13.73 -5.49
C TYR A 48 17.46 12.95 -4.53
N ASP A 49 17.73 13.52 -3.35
CA ASP A 49 18.46 12.87 -2.26
C ASP A 49 17.47 12.10 -1.37
N PHE A 50 17.70 10.80 -1.21
CA PHE A 50 16.84 9.90 -0.44
C PHE A 50 17.61 8.78 0.24
N THR A 51 16.93 8.14 1.18
CA THR A 51 17.30 6.88 1.80
C THR A 51 16.10 5.93 1.78
N LEU A 52 16.26 4.70 2.27
CA LEU A 52 15.11 3.89 2.65
C LEU A 52 14.76 4.13 4.11
N ALA A 53 13.46 4.21 4.39
CA ALA A 53 12.93 4.16 5.74
C ALA A 53 11.84 3.10 5.81
N THR A 54 11.75 2.44 6.96
CA THR A 54 10.78 1.39 7.23
C THR A 54 9.88 1.78 8.40
N ALA A 55 8.68 1.20 8.40
CA ALA A 55 7.76 1.24 9.52
C ALA A 55 7.18 -0.16 9.74
N TYR A 56 6.74 -0.43 10.95
CA TYR A 56 6.18 -1.72 11.35
C TYR A 56 4.87 -1.55 12.11
N SER A 57 4.03 -2.58 12.03
CA SER A 57 2.84 -2.78 12.84
C SER A 57 2.94 -4.14 13.53
N ALA A 58 2.47 -4.21 14.78
CA ALA A 58 2.35 -5.44 15.56
C ALA A 58 0.89 -5.84 15.82
N ASP A 59 -0.07 -5.08 15.29
CA ASP A 59 -1.51 -5.23 15.50
C ASP A 59 -2.27 -5.46 14.19
N GLY A 60 -1.61 -5.85 13.11
CA GLY A 60 -2.24 -6.16 11.83
C GLY A 60 -2.65 -4.91 11.04
N GLY A 61 -1.93 -3.81 11.20
CA GLY A 61 -2.08 -2.59 10.39
C GLY A 61 -2.92 -1.48 11.01
N TYR A 62 -3.50 -1.68 12.21
CA TYR A 62 -4.27 -0.64 12.90
C TYR A 62 -3.41 0.49 13.48
N SER A 63 -2.17 0.19 13.88
CA SER A 63 -1.19 1.19 14.29
C SER A 63 0.21 0.90 13.74
N TRP A 64 0.97 1.97 13.52
CA TRP A 64 2.27 1.94 12.85
C TRP A 64 3.33 2.71 13.63
N HIS A 65 4.57 2.25 13.54
CA HIS A 65 5.73 2.82 14.21
C HIS A 65 6.91 2.89 13.24
N ASN A 66 7.65 4.01 13.24
CA ASN A 66 8.90 4.10 12.49
C ASN A 66 9.93 3.11 13.05
N SER A 67 10.63 2.41 12.15
CA SER A 67 11.79 1.57 12.46
C SER A 67 13.05 2.40 12.73
N SER A 68 14.12 1.77 13.22
CA SER A 68 15.44 2.42 13.30
C SER A 68 16.00 2.78 11.91
N ASP A 69 16.74 3.88 11.82
CA ASP A 69 17.46 4.28 10.60
C ASP A 69 18.38 3.17 10.07
N LEU A 70 18.46 3.06 8.74
CA LEU A 70 19.32 2.08 8.04
C LEU A 70 20.75 2.61 7.87
N GLN A 71 21.74 1.74 8.12
CA GLN A 71 23.15 2.05 7.91
C GLN A 71 23.53 1.94 6.44
N LEU A 72 24.13 2.98 5.84
CA LEU A 72 24.33 3.05 4.37
C LEU A 72 25.61 2.37 3.84
N GLN A 73 26.33 1.58 4.65
CA GLN A 73 27.60 0.92 4.27
C GLN A 73 28.69 1.84 3.63
N GLY A 74 28.62 3.16 3.84
CA GLY A 74 29.52 4.14 3.21
C GLY A 74 29.04 4.74 1.89
N GLY A 75 27.87 4.32 1.37
CA GLY A 75 27.14 5.06 0.34
C GLY A 75 26.39 6.26 0.92
N THR A 76 25.87 7.14 0.06
CA THR A 76 25.09 8.33 0.49
C THR A 76 23.58 8.17 0.31
N VAL A 77 23.14 7.33 -0.63
CA VAL A 77 21.73 7.13 -0.98
C VAL A 77 21.38 5.65 -1.02
N LEU A 78 20.12 5.33 -0.70
CA LEU A 78 19.59 3.97 -0.63
C LEU A 78 18.14 3.97 -1.11
N THR A 79 17.75 3.03 -1.97
CA THR A 79 16.47 3.11 -2.69
C THR A 79 15.84 1.75 -3.02
N ASP A 80 14.60 1.83 -3.51
CA ASP A 80 13.80 0.75 -4.10
C ASP A 80 13.56 -0.44 -3.14
N PRO A 81 12.73 -0.27 -2.10
CA PRO A 81 12.61 -1.26 -1.03
C PRO A 81 11.88 -2.52 -1.52
N ALA A 82 12.46 -3.70 -1.29
CA ALA A 82 11.74 -4.97 -1.42
C ALA A 82 11.90 -5.82 -0.16
N LEU A 83 10.78 -6.19 0.46
CA LEU A 83 10.72 -6.95 1.70
C LEU A 83 10.38 -8.43 1.46
N ALA A 84 10.92 -9.31 2.29
CA ALA A 84 10.55 -10.73 2.33
C ALA A 84 10.81 -11.34 3.72
N TRP A 85 10.00 -12.33 4.11
CA TRP A 85 10.14 -13.04 5.39
C TRP A 85 10.72 -14.45 5.18
N ASP A 86 11.67 -14.87 6.03
CA ASP A 86 12.01 -16.29 6.18
C ASP A 86 11.00 -17.04 7.08
N ASP A 87 11.10 -18.36 7.10
CA ASP A 87 10.18 -19.22 7.84
C ASP A 87 10.39 -19.19 9.37
N LEU A 88 11.42 -18.49 9.86
CA LEU A 88 11.74 -18.29 11.28
C LEU A 88 11.30 -16.92 11.80
N GLY A 89 10.72 -16.05 10.95
CA GLY A 89 10.31 -14.70 11.32
C GLY A 89 11.44 -13.66 11.22
N GLY A 90 12.51 -13.94 10.48
CA GLY A 90 13.44 -12.92 10.03
C GLY A 90 12.90 -12.19 8.80
N VAL A 91 12.75 -10.87 8.88
CA VAL A 91 12.39 -10.04 7.71
C VAL A 91 13.66 -9.47 7.09
N TYR A 92 13.71 -9.49 5.76
CA TYR A 92 14.80 -8.98 4.94
C TYR A 92 14.33 -7.76 4.18
N LEU A 93 15.23 -6.80 4.02
CA LEU A 93 15.06 -5.67 3.12
C LEU A 93 16.18 -5.74 2.07
N VAL A 94 15.80 -5.88 0.81
CA VAL A 94 16.67 -5.65 -0.33
C VAL A 94 16.59 -4.16 -0.68
N GLY A 95 17.74 -3.53 -0.89
CA GLY A 95 17.83 -2.13 -1.29
C GLY A 95 18.99 -1.89 -2.26
N LEU A 96 18.89 -0.84 -3.04
CA LEU A 96 19.90 -0.42 -4.00
C LEU A 96 20.73 0.70 -3.38
N LEU A 97 22.02 0.45 -3.16
CA LEU A 97 22.94 1.43 -2.61
C LEU A 97 23.58 2.25 -3.73
N GLY A 98 23.72 3.56 -3.51
CA GLY A 98 24.34 4.48 -4.47
C GLY A 98 25.05 5.67 -3.80
N ASN A 99 25.59 6.55 -4.64
CA ASN A 99 26.20 7.82 -4.26
C ASN A 99 25.68 8.99 -5.11
N ASN A 100 26.04 10.22 -4.74
CA ASN A 100 25.98 11.41 -5.59
C ASN A 100 24.59 11.70 -6.24
N PRO A 101 23.53 11.93 -5.44
CA PRO A 101 22.28 12.48 -5.96
C PRO A 101 22.50 13.89 -6.57
N PRO A 102 21.76 14.30 -7.61
CA PRO A 102 20.67 13.59 -8.29
C PRO A 102 21.14 12.55 -9.33
N THR A 103 22.44 12.47 -9.63
CA THR A 103 22.97 11.60 -10.70
C THR A 103 22.81 10.11 -10.39
N PHE A 104 22.90 9.73 -9.11
CA PHE A 104 22.79 8.36 -8.61
C PHE A 104 23.86 7.42 -9.21
N ASP A 105 25.08 7.51 -8.67
CA ASP A 105 26.16 6.58 -8.99
C ASP A 105 25.93 5.26 -8.24
N THR A 106 25.33 4.27 -8.89
CA THR A 106 25.02 2.96 -8.31
C THR A 106 26.27 2.24 -7.76
N VAL A 107 26.16 1.73 -6.53
CA VAL A 107 27.14 0.82 -5.90
C VAL A 107 26.72 -0.63 -6.04
N GLY A 108 25.42 -0.92 -5.88
CA GLY A 108 24.83 -2.24 -6.09
C GLY A 108 23.85 -2.67 -5.00
N ILE A 109 23.44 -3.94 -5.06
CA ILE A 109 22.41 -4.50 -4.18
C ILE A 109 22.94 -4.84 -2.78
N VAL A 110 22.29 -4.27 -1.76
CA VAL A 110 22.50 -4.56 -0.34
C VAL A 110 21.30 -5.28 0.29
N ILE A 111 21.59 -6.13 1.27
CA ILE A 111 20.60 -6.84 2.09
C ILE A 111 20.73 -6.39 3.55
N TYR A 112 19.59 -6.06 4.17
CA TYR A 112 19.45 -5.94 5.63
C TYR A 112 18.60 -7.10 6.15
N LYS A 113 18.78 -7.45 7.42
CA LYS A 113 17.91 -8.39 8.14
C LYS A 113 17.49 -7.78 9.48
N SER A 114 16.22 -7.92 9.81
CA SER A 114 15.65 -7.70 11.14
C SER A 114 15.17 -9.04 11.71
N SER A 115 15.22 -9.15 13.04
CA SER A 115 14.79 -10.32 13.82
C SER A 115 13.80 -9.98 14.93
N ASP A 116 13.29 -8.74 14.95
CA ASP A 116 12.38 -8.22 15.97
C ASP A 116 11.04 -7.72 15.38
N GLY A 117 10.77 -8.08 14.13
CA GLY A 117 9.58 -7.68 13.39
C GLY A 117 9.72 -6.36 12.65
N GLY A 118 10.94 -6.00 12.22
CA GLY A 118 11.23 -4.77 11.48
C GLY A 118 11.46 -3.54 12.36
N GLN A 119 11.60 -3.69 13.68
CA GLN A 119 11.83 -2.54 14.59
C GLN A 119 13.27 -2.05 14.47
N THR A 120 14.23 -2.97 14.48
CA THR A 120 15.65 -2.68 14.27
C THR A 120 16.26 -3.54 13.18
N TRP A 121 17.25 -2.98 12.49
CA TRP A 121 17.91 -3.61 11.36
C TRP A 121 19.40 -3.85 11.63
N GLY A 122 19.88 -5.04 11.27
CA GLY A 122 21.31 -5.37 11.29
C GLY A 122 22.11 -4.58 10.26
N ALA A 123 23.43 -4.65 10.36
CA ALA A 123 24.33 -4.02 9.38
C ALA A 123 24.07 -4.56 7.95
N PRO A 124 24.15 -3.69 6.93
CA PRO A 124 23.96 -4.09 5.53
C PRO A 124 25.02 -5.08 5.06
N ARG A 125 24.62 -5.89 4.07
CA ARG A 125 25.52 -6.72 3.29
C ARG A 125 25.33 -6.44 1.80
N LEU A 126 26.31 -5.80 1.18
CA LEU A 126 26.47 -5.80 -0.28
C LEU A 126 26.59 -7.25 -0.79
N ILE A 127 25.67 -7.68 -1.67
CA ILE A 127 25.66 -9.02 -2.28
C ILE A 127 26.04 -9.00 -3.75
N HIS A 128 25.90 -7.86 -4.43
CA HIS A 128 26.29 -7.64 -5.81
C HIS A 128 26.76 -6.18 -5.99
N SER A 129 27.54 -5.93 -7.04
CA SER A 129 28.00 -4.60 -7.37
C SER A 129 28.14 -4.45 -8.88
N SER A 130 27.18 -3.76 -9.48
CA SER A 130 27.22 -3.27 -10.84
C SER A 130 26.66 -1.85 -10.91
N ALA A 131 27.16 -1.05 -11.85
CA ALA A 131 26.59 0.26 -12.15
C ALA A 131 25.20 0.15 -12.82
N GLY A 132 24.82 -1.03 -13.32
CA GLY A 132 23.51 -1.30 -13.91
C GLY A 132 22.47 -1.85 -12.93
N ASP A 133 22.83 -2.18 -11.68
CA ASP A 133 21.90 -2.73 -10.69
C ASP A 133 20.71 -1.76 -10.46
N ASP A 134 19.48 -2.20 -10.67
CA ASP A 134 18.23 -1.46 -10.39
C ASP A 134 17.03 -2.41 -10.23
N LYS A 135 15.88 -1.88 -9.77
CA LYS A 135 14.55 -2.55 -9.76
C LYS A 135 14.54 -3.95 -9.16
N GLN A 136 15.12 -4.09 -7.97
CA GLN A 136 15.04 -5.30 -7.19
C GLN A 136 13.63 -5.65 -6.71
N TRP A 137 13.40 -6.95 -6.54
CA TRP A 137 12.27 -7.50 -5.83
C TRP A 137 12.66 -8.75 -5.04
N ALA A 138 11.80 -9.15 -4.09
CA ALA A 138 12.10 -10.22 -3.14
C ALA A 138 10.90 -11.15 -2.92
N ALA A 139 11.19 -12.40 -2.56
CA ALA A 139 10.19 -13.36 -2.09
C ALA A 139 10.79 -14.30 -1.05
N GLY A 140 10.00 -14.65 -0.04
CA GLY A 140 10.37 -15.60 1.00
C GLY A 140 9.55 -16.89 0.89
N ASP A 141 10.18 -18.03 1.16
CA ASP A 141 9.49 -19.33 1.17
C ASP A 141 9.24 -19.81 2.61
N ALA A 142 8.12 -19.40 3.19
CA ALA A 142 7.69 -19.89 4.50
C ALA A 142 6.84 -21.17 4.43
N ASN A 143 6.52 -21.66 3.22
CA ASN A 143 5.48 -22.66 2.97
C ASN A 143 5.81 -24.01 3.64
N PRO A 144 4.98 -24.52 4.58
CA PRO A 144 5.24 -25.79 5.27
C PRO A 144 5.38 -27.01 4.35
N THR A 145 4.85 -26.94 3.13
CA THR A 145 4.90 -27.99 2.10
C THR A 145 6.08 -27.87 1.13
N SER A 146 6.82 -26.77 1.15
CA SER A 146 7.95 -26.57 0.24
C SER A 146 9.19 -27.35 0.71
N PRO A 147 9.89 -28.07 -0.19
CA PRO A 147 11.21 -28.64 0.11
C PRO A 147 12.32 -27.58 0.20
N TYR A 148 12.00 -26.31 -0.10
CA TYR A 148 12.91 -25.17 -0.12
C TYR A 148 12.58 -24.12 0.96
N ARG A 149 11.68 -24.47 1.90
CA ARG A 149 11.26 -23.64 3.04
C ARG A 149 12.45 -23.04 3.80
N GLY A 150 12.31 -21.77 4.19
CA GLY A 150 13.30 -20.95 4.89
C GLY A 150 14.25 -20.16 3.98
N ARG A 151 14.21 -20.38 2.66
CA ARG A 151 14.96 -19.58 1.69
C ARG A 151 14.29 -18.23 1.46
N VAL A 152 15.12 -17.21 1.24
CA VAL A 152 14.69 -15.90 0.71
C VAL A 152 15.44 -15.66 -0.59
N TYR A 153 14.73 -15.13 -1.57
CA TYR A 153 15.14 -14.92 -2.95
C TYR A 153 15.10 -13.43 -3.29
N ALA A 154 16.03 -12.99 -4.13
CA ALA A 154 16.07 -11.66 -4.70
C ALA A 154 16.34 -11.74 -6.22
N VAL A 155 15.64 -10.91 -6.99
CA VAL A 155 15.85 -10.67 -8.42
C VAL A 155 15.97 -9.17 -8.65
N TRP A 156 16.71 -8.75 -9.67
CA TRP A 156 16.88 -7.33 -10.03
C TRP A 156 17.39 -7.22 -11.47
N ASP A 157 17.31 -6.02 -12.05
CA ASP A 157 17.93 -5.70 -13.34
C ASP A 157 19.40 -5.30 -13.13
N ASP A 158 20.26 -5.64 -14.09
CA ASP A 158 21.61 -5.10 -14.26
C ASP A 158 21.75 -4.61 -15.70
N GLY A 159 21.28 -3.37 -15.92
CA GLY A 159 21.09 -2.79 -17.24
C GLY A 159 19.99 -3.49 -18.04
N ALA A 160 20.33 -4.58 -18.72
CA ALA A 160 19.39 -5.45 -19.44
C ALA A 160 19.44 -6.91 -18.96
N ASP A 161 20.42 -7.28 -18.13
CA ASP A 161 20.51 -8.62 -17.54
C ASP A 161 19.56 -8.74 -16.35
N MET A 162 18.82 -9.84 -16.23
CA MET A 162 18.17 -10.18 -14.96
C MET A 162 19.17 -10.92 -14.07
N ARG A 163 19.41 -10.39 -12.88
CA ARG A 163 20.26 -10.98 -11.85
C ARG A 163 19.42 -11.72 -10.82
N PHE A 164 20.03 -12.70 -10.16
CA PHE A 164 19.38 -13.48 -9.11
C PHE A 164 20.33 -13.86 -7.97
N ALA A 165 19.80 -13.87 -6.75
CA ALA A 165 20.42 -14.47 -5.58
C ALA A 165 19.39 -15.10 -4.63
N ARG A 166 19.86 -16.03 -3.79
CA ARG A 166 19.10 -16.59 -2.66
C ARG A 166 20.00 -16.80 -1.46
N THR A 167 19.43 -16.79 -0.26
CA THR A 167 20.09 -17.35 0.93
C THR A 167 19.64 -18.79 1.19
N LEU A 168 20.57 -19.62 1.66
CA LEU A 168 20.34 -21.02 2.05
C LEU A 168 20.53 -21.25 3.57
N ASP A 169 20.88 -20.20 4.29
CA ASP A 169 21.45 -20.22 5.64
C ASP A 169 21.03 -18.96 6.44
N TYR A 170 19.79 -18.51 6.22
CA TYR A 170 19.15 -17.42 6.98
C TYR A 170 19.90 -16.07 6.95
N GLY A 171 20.55 -15.78 5.82
CA GLY A 171 21.28 -14.54 5.54
C GLY A 171 22.78 -14.61 5.75
N VAL A 172 23.33 -15.73 6.24
CA VAL A 172 24.77 -15.92 6.49
C VAL A 172 25.58 -15.99 5.18
N SER A 173 24.97 -16.40 4.08
CA SER A 173 25.49 -16.27 2.72
C SER A 173 24.36 -16.05 1.70
N TRP A 174 24.76 -15.54 0.53
CA TRP A 174 23.89 -15.37 -0.63
C TRP A 174 24.60 -15.98 -1.84
N VAL A 175 23.87 -16.79 -2.60
CA VAL A 175 24.36 -17.55 -3.76
C VAL A 175 23.45 -17.33 -4.96
N GLY A 176 24.00 -17.48 -6.17
CA GLY A 176 23.24 -17.34 -7.41
C GLY A 176 22.49 -18.59 -7.84
N ALA A 177 22.04 -18.62 -9.09
CA ALA A 177 21.56 -19.85 -9.72
C ALA A 177 22.72 -20.81 -10.00
N GLY A 178 22.40 -22.09 -10.19
CA GLY A 178 23.35 -23.20 -10.29
C GLY A 178 23.49 -23.99 -8.97
N THR A 179 24.21 -25.11 -9.05
CA THR A 179 24.51 -26.00 -7.93
C THR A 179 25.93 -25.75 -7.39
N GLY A 180 26.09 -25.70 -6.07
CA GLY A 180 27.39 -25.45 -5.42
C GLY A 180 27.63 -23.97 -5.12
N PRO A 181 28.90 -23.55 -4.95
CA PRO A 181 29.24 -22.17 -4.56
C PRO A 181 29.15 -21.22 -5.77
N THR A 182 27.94 -20.79 -6.10
CA THR A 182 27.67 -19.83 -7.18
C THR A 182 27.58 -18.40 -6.62
N PRO A 183 28.17 -17.39 -7.27
CA PRO A 183 28.10 -16.02 -6.77
C PRO A 183 26.67 -15.47 -6.86
N ALA A 184 26.25 -14.70 -5.85
CA ALA A 184 25.06 -13.87 -5.94
C ALA A 184 25.14 -12.92 -7.14
N GLY A 185 24.01 -12.66 -7.80
CA GLY A 185 23.97 -11.91 -9.06
C GLY A 185 24.35 -12.74 -10.29
N THR A 186 24.01 -14.03 -10.29
CA THR A 186 24.10 -14.83 -11.52
C THR A 186 23.04 -14.35 -12.51
N VAL A 187 23.42 -14.17 -13.79
CA VAL A 187 22.48 -13.77 -14.86
C VAL A 187 21.51 -14.92 -15.19
N LEU A 188 20.22 -14.59 -15.30
CA LEU A 188 19.17 -15.52 -15.72
C LEU A 188 18.74 -15.31 -17.18
N VAL A 189 18.56 -14.05 -17.60
CA VAL A 189 18.24 -13.62 -18.98
C VAL A 189 18.92 -12.28 -19.28
N SER A 190 18.95 -11.85 -20.54
CA SER A 190 19.58 -10.60 -21.01
C SER A 190 18.60 -9.65 -21.72
N ASP A 191 17.33 -9.67 -21.33
CA ASP A 191 16.28 -8.77 -21.83
C ASP A 191 15.25 -8.41 -20.75
N SER A 192 15.76 -8.01 -19.57
CA SER A 192 14.98 -7.71 -18.37
C SER A 192 14.57 -6.24 -18.25
N PHE A 193 13.42 -6.01 -17.63
CA PHE A 193 13.04 -4.74 -17.01
C PHE A 193 11.97 -5.00 -15.93
N SER A 194 12.25 -4.52 -14.71
CA SER A 194 11.42 -4.59 -13.49
C SER A 194 10.85 -5.99 -13.21
N PRO A 195 11.67 -6.95 -12.77
CA PRO A 195 11.25 -8.31 -12.47
C PRO A 195 10.48 -8.44 -11.15
N ASP A 196 9.35 -9.15 -11.15
CA ASP A 196 8.64 -9.62 -9.95
C ASP A 196 8.90 -11.12 -9.74
N ILE A 197 9.04 -11.54 -8.49
CA ILE A 197 9.31 -12.92 -8.06
C ILE A 197 8.27 -13.40 -7.03
N ARG A 198 7.79 -14.63 -7.21
CA ARG A 198 6.89 -15.33 -6.28
C ARG A 198 7.31 -16.78 -6.08
N VAL A 199 7.00 -17.33 -4.92
CA VAL A 199 7.20 -18.76 -4.59
C VAL A 199 5.84 -19.39 -4.30
N ALA A 200 5.51 -20.48 -5.00
CA ALA A 200 4.30 -21.26 -4.77
C ALA A 200 4.45 -22.20 -3.56
N GLU A 201 3.33 -22.76 -3.06
CA GLU A 201 3.33 -23.59 -1.85
C GLU A 201 4.10 -24.92 -2.00
N ASN A 202 4.40 -25.33 -3.25
CA ASN A 202 5.24 -26.49 -3.56
C ASN A 202 6.75 -26.15 -3.68
N GLY A 203 7.13 -24.88 -3.54
CA GLY A 203 8.51 -24.40 -3.70
C GLY A 203 8.91 -24.04 -5.14
N ASP A 204 7.98 -24.07 -6.10
CA ASP A 204 8.26 -23.57 -7.46
C ASP A 204 8.38 -22.03 -7.42
N ILE A 205 9.41 -21.50 -8.07
CA ILE A 205 9.69 -20.06 -8.19
C ILE A 205 9.25 -19.60 -9.57
N TYR A 206 8.43 -18.55 -9.60
CA TYR A 206 8.03 -17.86 -10.82
C TYR A 206 8.69 -16.48 -10.83
N ILE A 207 9.22 -16.07 -11.98
CA ILE A 207 9.72 -14.71 -12.20
C ILE A 207 9.10 -14.18 -13.49
N VAL A 208 8.48 -12.99 -13.44
CA VAL A 208 7.93 -12.28 -14.60
C VAL A 208 8.61 -10.92 -14.74
N TRP A 209 8.77 -10.46 -15.98
CA TRP A 209 9.34 -9.16 -16.30
C TRP A 209 8.77 -8.67 -17.63
N ILE A 210 9.04 -7.43 -18.02
CA ILE A 210 8.66 -6.90 -19.34
C ILE A 210 9.86 -6.73 -20.26
N ALA A 211 9.71 -7.20 -21.50
CA ALA A 211 10.71 -7.09 -22.57
C ALA A 211 10.06 -6.45 -23.80
N GLY A 212 10.22 -5.14 -23.96
CA GLY A 212 9.64 -4.39 -25.08
C GLY A 212 8.10 -4.36 -25.07
N SER A 213 7.47 -5.30 -25.80
CA SER A 213 6.00 -5.44 -25.92
C SER A 213 5.48 -6.81 -25.44
N GLU A 214 6.30 -7.54 -24.68
CA GLU A 214 6.00 -8.87 -24.15
C GLU A 214 6.20 -8.90 -22.63
N ILE A 215 5.23 -9.41 -21.89
CA ILE A 215 5.44 -9.88 -20.51
C ILE A 215 5.95 -11.30 -20.61
N LYS A 216 7.17 -11.55 -20.12
CA LYS A 216 7.86 -12.84 -20.18
C LYS A 216 7.84 -13.54 -18.82
N MET A 217 8.12 -14.84 -18.80
CA MET A 217 8.18 -15.63 -17.57
C MET A 217 9.25 -16.73 -17.63
N ILE A 218 9.93 -16.96 -16.51
CA ILE A 218 10.75 -18.15 -16.25
C ILE A 218 10.27 -18.83 -14.96
N VAL A 219 10.57 -20.12 -14.86
CA VAL A 219 10.21 -20.96 -13.71
C VAL A 219 11.42 -21.76 -13.24
N SER A 220 11.60 -21.87 -11.91
CA SER A 220 12.48 -22.86 -11.29
C SER A 220 11.65 -23.82 -10.44
N THR A 221 11.81 -25.12 -10.69
CA THR A 221 11.19 -26.21 -9.90
C THR A 221 12.17 -26.85 -8.92
N ASN A 222 13.35 -26.24 -8.75
CA ASN A 222 14.45 -26.74 -7.94
C ASN A 222 15.03 -25.66 -7.00
N GLY A 223 14.18 -24.80 -6.45
CA GLY A 223 14.56 -23.81 -5.44
C GLY A 223 15.58 -22.78 -5.94
N GLY A 224 15.57 -22.50 -7.24
CA GLY A 224 16.46 -21.55 -7.92
C GLY A 224 17.78 -22.15 -8.44
N ASP A 225 18.01 -23.45 -8.31
CA ASP A 225 19.24 -24.09 -8.83
C ASP A 225 19.32 -23.99 -10.37
N SER A 226 18.18 -23.96 -11.08
CA SER A 226 18.11 -23.62 -12.51
C SER A 226 16.74 -23.05 -12.87
N PHE A 227 16.69 -22.21 -13.90
CA PHE A 227 15.47 -21.66 -14.46
C PHE A 227 15.24 -22.14 -15.89
N SER A 228 13.98 -22.26 -16.29
CA SER A 228 13.55 -22.60 -17.65
C SER A 228 12.53 -21.57 -18.15
N ALA A 229 12.55 -21.28 -19.45
CA ALA A 229 11.56 -20.43 -20.08
C ALA A 229 10.15 -21.05 -20.00
N ALA A 230 9.15 -20.21 -19.77
CA ALA A 230 7.74 -20.59 -19.76
C ALA A 230 6.94 -19.76 -20.78
N PRO A 231 5.72 -20.18 -21.15
CA PRO A 231 4.85 -19.40 -22.03
C PRO A 231 4.62 -17.98 -21.49
N SER A 232 4.87 -16.98 -22.32
CA SER A 232 4.73 -15.56 -21.99
C SER A 232 3.30 -15.19 -21.57
N PRO A 233 3.08 -14.56 -20.40
CA PRO A 233 1.76 -14.08 -19.97
C PRO A 233 1.02 -13.22 -21.00
N ALA A 234 1.72 -12.34 -21.72
CA ALA A 234 1.12 -11.52 -22.77
C ALA A 234 2.13 -11.03 -23.80
N THR A 235 1.69 -10.93 -25.06
CA THR A 235 2.36 -10.26 -26.18
C THR A 235 1.47 -9.15 -26.75
N GLY A 236 2.09 -8.18 -27.43
CA GLY A 236 1.39 -7.02 -27.99
C GLY A 236 0.99 -5.99 -26.92
N VAL A 237 1.72 -5.94 -25.81
CA VAL A 237 1.61 -4.90 -24.79
C VAL A 237 2.09 -3.57 -25.38
N THR A 238 1.31 -2.51 -25.23
CA THR A 238 1.80 -1.15 -25.47
C THR A 238 2.13 -0.55 -24.11
N THR A 239 3.41 -0.41 -23.79
CA THR A 239 3.82 0.15 -22.50
C THR A 239 3.52 1.64 -22.41
N LEU A 240 3.41 2.17 -21.20
CA LEU A 240 3.25 3.61 -20.98
C LEU A 240 4.39 4.42 -21.61
N GLY A 241 5.63 3.89 -21.59
CA GLY A 241 6.77 4.50 -22.26
C GLY A 241 6.72 4.49 -23.80
N GLN A 242 5.94 3.61 -24.42
CA GLN A 242 5.70 3.62 -25.87
C GLN A 242 4.46 4.44 -26.26
N GLY A 243 3.46 4.51 -25.38
CA GLY A 243 2.16 5.12 -25.67
C GLY A 243 2.00 6.59 -25.27
N LEU A 244 2.71 7.05 -24.24
CA LEU A 244 2.56 8.40 -23.69
C LEU A 244 3.64 9.37 -24.22
N PRO A 245 3.34 10.68 -24.28
CA PRO A 245 4.36 11.69 -24.51
C PRO A 245 5.36 11.72 -23.35
N ALA A 246 6.65 11.86 -23.69
CA ALA A 246 7.74 12.00 -22.73
C ALA A 246 8.44 13.39 -22.86
N PRO A 247 7.74 14.51 -22.61
CA PRO A 247 8.21 15.86 -22.93
C PRO A 247 9.51 16.25 -22.21
N ASN A 248 9.77 15.62 -21.06
CA ASN A 248 10.92 15.87 -20.19
C ASN A 248 11.74 14.58 -19.97
N GLY A 249 11.76 13.68 -20.96
CA GLY A 249 12.49 12.40 -20.92
C GLY A 249 11.74 11.24 -20.24
N TRP A 250 10.67 11.53 -19.50
CA TRP A 250 9.82 10.52 -18.84
C TRP A 250 8.38 10.56 -19.36
N PRO A 251 7.73 9.40 -19.61
CA PRO A 251 6.31 9.35 -19.96
C PRO A 251 5.44 9.89 -18.81
N VAL A 252 4.47 10.75 -19.17
CA VAL A 252 3.51 11.35 -18.24
C VAL A 252 2.09 11.31 -18.79
N PHE A 253 1.09 11.24 -17.90
CA PHE A 253 -0.31 11.41 -18.30
C PHE A 253 -0.65 12.87 -18.61
N THR A 254 -1.59 13.10 -19.52
CA THR A 254 -2.15 14.43 -19.77
C THR A 254 -2.75 15.00 -18.48
N GLY A 255 -2.29 16.18 -18.05
CA GLY A 255 -2.72 16.83 -16.83
C GLY A 255 -1.94 16.44 -15.56
N GLY A 256 -0.95 15.54 -15.67
CA GLY A 256 0.00 15.22 -14.59
C GLY A 256 1.43 15.58 -14.98
N SER A 257 2.31 15.72 -13.98
CA SER A 257 3.76 15.90 -14.15
C SER A 257 4.59 14.72 -13.65
N PHE A 258 3.97 13.74 -12.99
CA PHE A 258 4.66 12.58 -12.42
C PHE A 258 4.96 11.53 -13.49
N ARG A 259 6.16 10.91 -13.43
CA ARG A 259 6.50 9.80 -14.34
C ARG A 259 5.66 8.55 -14.04
N VAL A 260 5.40 7.74 -15.07
CA VAL A 260 4.65 6.47 -14.95
C VAL A 260 5.25 5.36 -15.79
N LEU A 261 5.26 4.12 -15.27
CA LEU A 261 5.86 2.98 -15.96
C LEU A 261 4.88 1.80 -16.10
N THR A 262 5.12 0.97 -17.12
CA THR A 262 4.52 -0.38 -17.19
C THR A 262 5.47 -1.33 -16.48
N ILE A 263 5.13 -1.71 -15.26
CA ILE A 263 5.78 -2.77 -14.48
C ILE A 263 4.75 -3.89 -14.28
N PRO A 264 5.10 -5.16 -14.55
CA PRO A 264 4.22 -6.28 -14.22
C PRO A 264 4.33 -6.65 -12.74
N SER A 265 3.24 -7.12 -12.16
CA SER A 265 3.22 -7.82 -10.87
C SER A 265 2.40 -9.12 -10.99
N MET A 266 2.64 -10.09 -10.12
CA MET A 266 1.92 -11.36 -10.11
C MET A 266 1.64 -11.89 -8.70
N CYS A 267 0.66 -12.77 -8.61
CA CYS A 267 0.36 -13.58 -7.44
C CYS A 267 0.22 -15.05 -7.83
N VAL A 268 0.59 -15.96 -6.92
CA VAL A 268 0.57 -17.40 -7.16
C VAL A 268 -0.12 -18.13 -6.00
N HIS A 269 -1.08 -18.99 -6.32
CA HIS A 269 -1.77 -19.87 -5.34
C HIS A 269 -2.00 -21.24 -5.96
N LYS A 270 -1.37 -22.27 -5.41
CA LYS A 270 -1.34 -23.65 -5.90
C LYS A 270 -0.79 -23.72 -7.32
N LYS A 271 -1.69 -23.87 -8.30
CA LYS A 271 -1.38 -23.89 -9.74
C LYS A 271 -1.88 -22.64 -10.47
N GLN A 272 -2.51 -21.73 -9.73
CA GLN A 272 -3.01 -20.49 -10.29
C GLN A 272 -1.91 -19.44 -10.27
N ILE A 273 -1.72 -18.78 -11.41
CA ILE A 273 -0.89 -17.59 -11.55
C ILE A 273 -1.78 -16.51 -12.16
N VAL A 274 -1.78 -15.31 -11.57
CA VAL A 274 -2.34 -14.12 -12.20
C VAL A 274 -1.25 -13.07 -12.28
N VAL A 275 -1.04 -12.54 -13.48
CA VAL A 275 -0.09 -11.45 -13.75
C VAL A 275 -0.90 -10.22 -14.16
N ALA A 276 -0.57 -9.04 -13.65
CA ALA A 276 -1.21 -7.76 -13.93
C ALA A 276 -0.19 -6.71 -14.39
N TRP A 277 -0.58 -5.84 -15.32
CA TRP A 277 0.29 -4.74 -15.82
C TRP A 277 -0.55 -3.57 -16.34
N ALA A 278 0.03 -2.38 -16.39
CA ALA A 278 -0.58 -1.20 -17.01
C ALA A 278 -0.31 -1.18 -18.53
N ASP A 279 -1.37 -1.07 -19.34
CA ASP A 279 -1.29 -1.19 -20.80
C ASP A 279 -2.01 -0.01 -21.49
N PHE A 280 -1.36 0.58 -22.50
CA PHE A 280 -1.83 1.75 -23.23
C PHE A 280 -2.37 1.44 -24.64
N ARG A 281 -2.50 0.17 -25.04
CA ARG A 281 -2.81 -0.23 -26.43
C ARG A 281 -4.12 0.32 -27.02
N GLN A 282 -4.97 0.92 -26.21
CA GLN A 282 -6.24 1.55 -26.59
C GLN A 282 -6.20 3.09 -26.53
N ASN A 283 -5.00 3.70 -26.50
CA ASN A 283 -4.77 5.13 -26.25
C ASN A 283 -5.32 5.62 -24.89
N VAL A 284 -5.43 4.71 -23.94
CA VAL A 284 -5.84 4.92 -22.55
C VAL A 284 -5.19 3.83 -21.70
N SER A 285 -4.67 4.19 -20.53
CA SER A 285 -4.05 3.24 -19.61
C SER A 285 -5.12 2.47 -18.84
N ARG A 286 -5.05 1.15 -18.92
CA ARG A 286 -5.89 0.22 -18.16
C ARG A 286 -5.02 -0.86 -17.55
N ILE A 287 -5.42 -1.40 -16.41
CA ILE A 287 -4.80 -2.64 -15.92
C ILE A 287 -5.31 -3.78 -16.79
N TYR A 288 -4.39 -4.53 -17.38
CA TYR A 288 -4.64 -5.81 -18.03
C TYR A 288 -4.14 -6.93 -17.13
N CYS A 289 -4.68 -8.13 -17.32
CA CYS A 289 -4.22 -9.33 -16.63
C CYS A 289 -4.14 -10.55 -17.55
N ALA A 290 -3.28 -11.49 -17.14
CA ALA A 290 -3.17 -12.83 -17.68
C ALA A 290 -3.40 -13.85 -16.57
N VAL A 291 -4.16 -14.91 -16.86
CA VAL A 291 -4.57 -15.93 -15.87
C VAL A 291 -4.18 -17.31 -16.35
N SER A 292 -3.45 -18.05 -15.53
CA SER A 292 -3.13 -19.47 -15.73
C SER A 292 -3.65 -20.28 -14.54
N HIS A 293 -4.22 -21.46 -14.80
CA HIS A 293 -4.65 -22.42 -13.76
C HIS A 293 -3.79 -23.70 -13.74
N ASN A 294 -2.68 -23.71 -14.48
CA ASN A 294 -1.78 -24.85 -14.63
C ASN A 294 -0.29 -24.47 -14.55
N SER A 295 0.06 -23.62 -13.58
CA SER A 295 1.45 -23.25 -13.28
C SER A 295 2.18 -22.60 -14.46
N GLY A 296 1.45 -21.79 -15.25
CA GLY A 296 2.00 -21.09 -16.41
C GLY A 296 1.98 -21.88 -17.72
N GLY A 297 1.47 -23.12 -17.72
CA GLY A 297 1.44 -23.98 -18.91
C GLY A 297 0.58 -23.43 -20.06
N ASN A 298 -0.51 -22.73 -19.76
CA ASN A 298 -1.23 -21.88 -20.71
C ASN A 298 -1.94 -20.71 -20.01
N TRP A 299 -2.34 -19.71 -20.83
CA TRP A 299 -3.02 -18.49 -20.40
C TRP A 299 -4.47 -18.45 -20.92
N LEU A 300 -5.43 -18.45 -20.00
CA LEU A 300 -6.88 -18.51 -20.27
C LEU A 300 -7.43 -17.21 -20.88
N THR A 301 -6.66 -16.13 -20.76
CA THR A 301 -6.97 -14.77 -21.23
C THR A 301 -6.61 -14.52 -22.69
N GLY A 302 -6.08 -15.53 -23.39
CA GLY A 302 -5.48 -15.37 -24.71
C GLY A 302 -4.10 -14.71 -24.67
N SER A 303 -3.41 -14.72 -25.82
CA SER A 303 -1.99 -14.32 -25.95
C SER A 303 -1.67 -12.87 -25.61
N SER A 304 -2.69 -12.02 -25.44
CA SER A 304 -2.56 -10.58 -25.22
C SER A 304 -3.04 -10.12 -23.83
N GLY A 305 -3.50 -11.05 -22.99
CA GLY A 305 -4.25 -10.73 -21.78
C GLY A 305 -5.67 -10.20 -22.05
N LYS A 306 -6.39 -9.91 -20.97
CA LYS A 306 -7.68 -9.22 -20.96
C LYS A 306 -7.60 -7.97 -20.07
N PRO A 307 -8.46 -6.95 -20.23
CA PRO A 307 -8.66 -5.93 -19.20
C PRO A 307 -9.01 -6.59 -17.86
N LEU A 308 -8.45 -6.07 -16.76
CA LEU A 308 -8.71 -6.56 -15.40
C LEU A 308 -10.18 -6.38 -15.03
N LEU A 309 -10.71 -5.17 -15.28
CA LEU A 309 -12.10 -4.80 -15.03
C LEU A 309 -12.94 -4.99 -16.29
N ALA A 310 -14.14 -5.54 -16.11
CA ALA A 310 -15.14 -5.67 -17.15
C ALA A 310 -15.98 -4.39 -17.29
N GLY A 311 -16.38 -4.07 -18.52
CA GLY A 311 -17.30 -2.96 -18.81
C GLY A 311 -16.64 -1.65 -19.24
N PRO A 312 -17.44 -0.64 -19.61
CA PRO A 312 -16.95 0.65 -20.09
C PRO A 312 -16.46 1.53 -18.93
N LEU A 313 -15.18 1.91 -18.99
CA LEU A 313 -14.55 2.83 -18.03
C LEU A 313 -14.26 4.18 -18.72
N PRO A 314 -14.55 5.34 -18.10
CA PRO A 314 -14.32 6.66 -18.69
C PRO A 314 -12.89 6.85 -19.20
N ALA A 315 -12.73 7.24 -20.47
CA ALA A 315 -11.41 7.45 -21.08
C ALA A 315 -10.61 8.62 -20.47
N SER A 316 -11.27 9.47 -19.68
CA SER A 316 -10.66 10.53 -18.87
C SER A 316 -9.93 10.03 -17.62
N LEU A 317 -10.15 8.77 -17.23
CA LEU A 317 -9.48 8.10 -16.10
C LEU A 317 -8.40 7.19 -16.65
N GLN A 318 -7.27 7.06 -15.94
CA GLN A 318 -6.09 6.28 -16.31
C GLN A 318 -5.72 5.34 -15.16
N HIS A 319 -5.50 4.05 -15.42
CA HIS A 319 -5.13 3.07 -14.39
C HIS A 319 -3.67 2.64 -14.52
N PHE A 320 -2.90 2.66 -13.43
CA PHE A 320 -1.45 2.44 -13.47
C PHE A 320 -0.87 1.94 -12.13
N HIS A 321 0.40 1.51 -12.19
CA HIS A 321 1.16 0.91 -11.07
C HIS A 321 0.40 -0.22 -10.33
N PRO A 322 -0.02 -1.29 -11.03
CA PRO A 322 -0.74 -2.39 -10.38
C PRO A 322 0.17 -3.23 -9.48
N GLN A 323 -0.31 -3.52 -8.29
CA GLN A 323 0.19 -4.59 -7.43
C GLN A 323 -0.88 -5.65 -7.27
N ILE A 324 -0.51 -6.92 -7.25
CA ILE A 324 -1.45 -8.03 -7.11
C ILE A 324 -0.94 -9.04 -6.09
N ALA A 325 -1.81 -9.37 -5.14
CA ALA A 325 -1.56 -10.28 -4.03
C ALA A 325 -2.69 -11.32 -3.95
N VAL A 326 -2.41 -12.44 -3.28
CA VAL A 326 -3.37 -13.51 -3.03
C VAL A 326 -3.33 -13.91 -1.57
N ASP A 327 -4.50 -14.09 -0.96
CA ASP A 327 -4.58 -14.54 0.43
C ASP A 327 -4.46 -16.06 0.55
N SER A 328 -4.30 -16.55 1.78
CA SER A 328 -4.19 -17.99 2.08
C SER A 328 -5.39 -18.85 1.64
N SER A 329 -6.53 -18.25 1.32
CA SER A 329 -7.71 -18.95 0.79
C SER A 329 -7.72 -19.03 -0.75
N GLY A 330 -6.97 -18.16 -1.43
CA GLY A 330 -6.93 -18.03 -2.89
C GLY A 330 -7.75 -16.87 -3.44
N ARG A 331 -8.22 -15.95 -2.59
CA ARG A 331 -8.84 -14.70 -3.04
C ARG A 331 -7.73 -13.74 -3.47
N ILE A 332 -7.94 -13.07 -4.59
CA ILE A 332 -6.94 -12.20 -5.21
C ILE A 332 -7.38 -10.75 -5.09
N GLY A 333 -6.46 -9.88 -4.70
CA GLY A 333 -6.63 -8.43 -4.71
C GLY A 333 -5.60 -7.81 -5.65
N CYS A 334 -6.04 -6.95 -6.55
CA CYS A 334 -5.17 -6.14 -7.40
C CYS A 334 -5.44 -4.66 -7.12
N ALA A 335 -4.50 -4.00 -6.44
CA ALA A 335 -4.56 -2.57 -6.15
C ALA A 335 -3.82 -1.78 -7.23
N PHE A 336 -4.34 -0.63 -7.63
CA PHE A 336 -3.74 0.27 -8.62
C PHE A 336 -4.19 1.71 -8.38
N TYR A 337 -3.46 2.68 -8.95
CA TYR A 337 -3.86 4.08 -8.94
C TYR A 337 -4.82 4.39 -10.09
N GLU A 338 -5.86 5.19 -9.83
CA GLU A 338 -6.71 5.81 -10.84
C GLU A 338 -6.51 7.34 -10.89
N PHE A 339 -5.84 7.82 -11.94
CA PHE A 339 -5.62 9.25 -12.18
C PHE A 339 -6.64 9.83 -13.17
N GLY A 340 -7.21 10.99 -12.86
CA GLY A 340 -8.06 11.74 -13.79
C GLY A 340 -8.99 12.75 -13.08
N PRO A 341 -9.85 13.46 -13.82
CA PRO A 341 -10.61 14.60 -13.31
C PRO A 341 -11.56 14.24 -12.16
N LYS A 342 -11.38 14.89 -11.00
CA LYS A 342 -12.19 14.67 -9.78
C LYS A 342 -12.57 16.02 -9.14
N PRO A 343 -13.57 16.77 -9.67
CA PRO A 343 -14.30 16.53 -10.92
C PRO A 343 -13.67 17.22 -12.15
N ALA A 344 -12.74 18.16 -11.94
CA ALA A 344 -12.10 18.94 -13.01
C ALA A 344 -10.57 18.86 -12.94
N THR A 345 -9.98 19.13 -11.76
CA THR A 345 -8.57 18.88 -11.49
C THR A 345 -8.29 17.37 -11.56
N PRO A 346 -7.26 16.92 -12.28
CA PRO A 346 -6.82 15.53 -12.22
C PRO A 346 -6.23 15.18 -10.85
N LEU A 347 -6.84 14.22 -10.16
CA LEU A 347 -6.40 13.71 -8.85
C LEU A 347 -6.30 12.18 -8.91
N ILE A 348 -5.64 11.58 -7.93
CA ILE A 348 -5.47 10.12 -7.80
C ILE A 348 -6.41 9.56 -6.75
N ASP A 349 -7.09 8.46 -7.08
CA ASP A 349 -7.67 7.53 -6.11
C ASP A 349 -6.84 6.23 -6.10
N VAL A 350 -6.87 5.48 -4.99
CA VAL A 350 -6.46 4.07 -4.97
C VAL A 350 -7.70 3.21 -5.18
N VAL A 351 -7.62 2.29 -6.13
CA VAL A 351 -8.67 1.33 -6.45
C VAL A 351 -8.15 -0.08 -6.20
N ILE A 352 -8.96 -0.93 -5.57
CA ILE A 352 -8.66 -2.35 -5.44
C ILE A 352 -9.74 -3.18 -6.14
N ALA A 353 -9.28 -4.13 -6.95
CA ALA A 353 -10.10 -5.07 -7.70
C ALA A 353 -9.91 -6.47 -7.10
N GLN A 354 -11.00 -7.07 -6.62
CA GLN A 354 -10.97 -8.36 -5.93
C GLN A 354 -11.60 -9.49 -6.77
N SER A 355 -11.00 -10.67 -6.73
CA SER A 355 -11.50 -11.89 -7.38
C SER A 355 -11.62 -13.05 -6.39
N ILE A 356 -12.78 -13.70 -6.42
CA ILE A 356 -13.09 -14.93 -5.66
C ILE A 356 -13.22 -16.17 -6.57
N ASP A 357 -13.04 -16.01 -7.88
CA ASP A 357 -13.33 -17.03 -8.91
C ASP A 357 -12.08 -17.52 -9.67
N GLY A 358 -10.90 -17.29 -9.09
CA GLY A 358 -9.62 -17.66 -9.70
C GLY A 358 -9.16 -16.69 -10.79
N GLY A 359 -9.40 -15.38 -10.62
CA GLY A 359 -9.00 -14.32 -11.56
C GLY A 359 -9.85 -14.27 -12.83
N ASN A 360 -10.98 -14.99 -12.90
CA ASN A 360 -11.84 -15.01 -14.07
C ASN A 360 -12.64 -13.69 -14.20
N SER A 361 -13.08 -13.14 -13.08
CA SER A 361 -13.68 -11.81 -12.96
C SER A 361 -13.16 -11.08 -11.72
N PHE A 362 -13.28 -9.74 -11.74
CA PHE A 362 -12.85 -8.86 -10.66
C PHE A 362 -13.90 -7.77 -10.42
N ASP A 363 -14.27 -7.57 -9.16
CA ASP A 363 -15.12 -6.47 -8.71
C ASP A 363 -14.25 -5.39 -8.04
N ALA A 364 -14.44 -4.12 -8.42
CA ALA A 364 -13.62 -3.01 -7.96
C ALA A 364 -14.32 -2.12 -6.93
N ALA A 365 -13.53 -1.58 -5.99
CA ALA A 365 -13.94 -0.51 -5.09
C ALA A 365 -12.80 0.52 -4.93
N VAL A 366 -13.18 1.78 -4.70
CA VAL A 366 -12.26 2.85 -4.30
C VAL A 366 -11.90 2.66 -2.82
N VAL A 367 -10.60 2.61 -2.55
CA VAL A 367 -10.00 2.46 -1.20
C VAL A 367 -9.79 3.83 -0.55
N THR A 368 -9.42 4.84 -1.34
CA THR A 368 -9.24 6.21 -0.85
C THR A 368 -10.57 6.81 -0.38
N ASP A 369 -10.60 7.27 0.87
CA ASP A 369 -11.72 8.04 1.44
C ASP A 369 -11.86 9.44 0.80
N GLN A 370 -10.77 9.97 0.24
CA GLN A 370 -10.71 11.15 -0.61
C GLN A 370 -9.56 11.02 -1.63
N PRO A 371 -9.71 11.57 -2.85
CA PRO A 371 -8.64 11.60 -3.83
C PRO A 371 -7.56 12.63 -3.47
N TRP A 372 -6.32 12.35 -3.84
CA TRP A 372 -5.14 13.17 -3.50
C TRP A 372 -4.48 13.81 -4.73
N ASP A 373 -3.73 14.88 -4.51
CA ASP A 373 -3.13 15.71 -5.56
C ASP A 373 -1.63 15.37 -5.75
N PRO A 374 -1.23 14.71 -6.86
CA PRO A 374 0.15 14.32 -7.10
C PRO A 374 1.09 15.47 -7.49
N SER A 375 0.64 16.72 -7.43
CA SER A 375 1.46 17.92 -7.59
C SER A 375 1.86 18.58 -6.25
N VAL A 376 1.21 18.23 -5.15
CA VAL A 376 1.49 18.78 -3.81
C VAL A 376 2.76 18.15 -3.27
N ASP A 377 3.78 18.98 -3.03
CA ASP A 377 5.08 18.63 -2.44
C ASP A 377 5.81 17.45 -3.11
N ALA A 378 5.51 17.21 -4.39
CA ALA A 378 5.95 16.03 -5.11
C ALA A 378 7.45 16.14 -5.52
N PRO A 379 8.32 15.18 -5.13
CA PRO A 379 9.75 15.21 -5.42
C PRO A 379 10.08 15.34 -6.90
N TRP A 380 11.14 16.06 -7.24
CA TRP A 380 11.62 16.25 -8.60
C TRP A 380 12.41 15.01 -9.05
N SER A 381 11.88 14.29 -10.04
CA SER A 381 12.54 13.12 -10.62
C SER A 381 13.92 13.50 -11.15
N HIS A 382 14.98 12.92 -10.58
CA HIS A 382 16.38 13.20 -10.94
C HIS A 382 16.73 14.70 -10.85
N GLY A 383 16.08 15.42 -9.92
CA GLY A 383 16.26 16.86 -9.72
C GLY A 383 15.68 17.75 -10.83
N ASN A 384 14.90 17.19 -11.76
CA ASN A 384 14.27 17.96 -12.84
C ASN A 384 12.91 18.51 -12.38
N SER A 385 12.83 19.83 -12.16
CA SER A 385 11.60 20.52 -11.74
C SER A 385 10.40 20.43 -12.70
N ASN A 386 10.60 19.85 -13.89
CA ASN A 386 9.55 19.63 -14.89
C ASN A 386 8.95 18.21 -14.85
N VAL A 387 9.44 17.32 -13.97
CA VAL A 387 8.90 15.96 -13.76
C VAL A 387 8.88 15.64 -12.27
N THR A 388 7.71 15.31 -11.74
CA THR A 388 7.54 14.94 -10.33
C THR A 388 7.60 13.41 -10.12
N PHE A 389 7.63 12.95 -8.87
CA PHE A 389 7.87 11.55 -8.55
C PHE A 389 7.10 11.08 -7.30
N ILE A 390 6.00 10.37 -7.56
CA ILE A 390 5.18 9.67 -6.55
C ILE A 390 5.65 8.23 -6.28
N GLY A 391 6.64 7.75 -7.06
CA GLY A 391 7.13 6.37 -7.11
C GLY A 391 6.67 5.60 -8.36
N ASP A 392 7.46 4.62 -8.79
CA ASP A 392 7.12 3.75 -9.93
C ASP A 392 6.17 2.58 -9.56
N TYR A 393 5.99 2.34 -8.26
CA TYR A 393 5.12 1.32 -7.67
C TYR A 393 4.72 1.72 -6.24
N PHE A 394 3.86 0.90 -5.63
CA PHE A 394 3.52 0.96 -4.21
C PHE A 394 3.41 -0.47 -3.65
N GLY A 395 2.98 -0.65 -2.39
CA GLY A 395 2.92 -1.97 -1.74
C GLY A 395 1.51 -2.57 -1.70
N LEU A 396 1.41 -3.90 -1.85
CA LEU A 396 0.21 -4.67 -1.53
C LEU A 396 0.60 -6.05 -1.00
N ASP A 397 0.03 -6.46 0.13
CA ASP A 397 0.10 -7.85 0.64
C ASP A 397 -1.25 -8.23 1.30
N ALA A 398 -1.42 -9.49 1.70
CA ALA A 398 -2.67 -10.03 2.22
C ALA A 398 -2.49 -10.87 3.50
N ASN A 399 -3.39 -10.68 4.46
CA ASN A 399 -3.48 -11.49 5.67
C ASN A 399 -4.92 -12.02 5.89
N PRO A 400 -5.21 -12.76 6.97
CA PRO A 400 -6.56 -13.26 7.23
C PRO A 400 -7.64 -12.17 7.42
N GLN A 401 -7.28 -10.93 7.75
CA GLN A 401 -8.22 -9.81 7.86
C GLN A 401 -8.60 -9.26 6.46
N GLY A 402 -7.63 -9.17 5.55
CA GLY A 402 -7.84 -8.62 4.21
C GLY A 402 -6.55 -8.28 3.47
N PHE A 403 -6.68 -7.41 2.47
CA PHE A 403 -5.59 -6.84 1.70
C PHE A 403 -5.13 -5.50 2.29
N HIS A 404 -3.82 -5.29 2.31
CA HIS A 404 -3.15 -4.12 2.89
C HIS A 404 -2.41 -3.34 1.79
N PRO A 405 -3.11 -2.53 0.97
CA PRO A 405 -2.42 -1.57 0.11
C PRO A 405 -1.70 -0.54 0.97
N VAL A 406 -0.41 -0.29 0.70
CA VAL A 406 0.36 0.80 1.31
C VAL A 406 0.79 1.74 0.18
N TRP A 407 0.18 2.92 0.10
CA TRP A 407 0.36 3.86 -1.00
C TRP A 407 0.94 5.20 -0.55
N THR A 408 1.28 6.03 -1.52
CA THR A 408 1.79 7.39 -1.35
C THR A 408 0.65 8.39 -1.47
N ASP A 409 0.48 9.34 -0.55
CA ASP A 409 -0.64 10.30 -0.54
C ASP A 409 -0.20 11.66 -0.01
N THR A 410 -0.70 12.75 -0.60
CA THR A 410 -0.29 14.14 -0.31
C THR A 410 -1.28 14.93 0.55
N ARG A 411 -2.35 14.30 1.05
CA ARG A 411 -3.46 14.96 1.78
C ARG A 411 -3.06 15.77 3.03
N THR A 412 -1.86 15.56 3.57
CA THR A 412 -1.31 16.31 4.72
C THR A 412 -0.49 17.54 4.31
N GLY A 413 -0.24 17.72 3.02
CA GLY A 413 0.71 18.70 2.48
C GLY A 413 2.15 18.18 2.38
N ILE A 414 2.42 16.96 2.88
CA ILE A 414 3.66 16.20 2.64
C ILE A 414 3.24 14.91 1.93
N GLN A 415 4.06 14.45 0.98
CA GLN A 415 3.87 13.16 0.34
C GLN A 415 4.21 12.02 1.33
N GLU A 416 3.20 11.38 1.94
CA GLU A 416 3.34 10.41 3.06
C GLU A 416 2.85 9.00 2.69
N LEU A 417 3.17 8.00 3.51
CA LEU A 417 2.58 6.66 3.39
C LEU A 417 1.21 6.57 4.08
N TRP A 418 0.26 5.96 3.38
CA TRP A 418 -1.10 5.67 3.85
C TRP A 418 -1.48 4.23 3.53
N THR A 419 -2.41 3.67 4.31
CA THR A 419 -2.90 2.29 4.14
C THR A 419 -4.38 2.16 4.50
N ASP A 420 -4.96 1.01 4.19
CA ASP A 420 -6.30 0.60 4.62
C ASP A 420 -6.36 -0.93 4.75
N ILE A 421 -7.27 -1.44 5.57
CA ILE A 421 -7.52 -2.89 5.70
C ILE A 421 -8.72 -3.24 4.83
N VAL A 422 -8.48 -3.56 3.57
CA VAL A 422 -9.54 -3.93 2.63
C VAL A 422 -9.92 -5.38 2.85
N HIS A 423 -11.02 -5.62 3.59
CA HIS A 423 -11.50 -6.99 3.81
C HIS A 423 -11.73 -7.74 2.50
N ALA A 424 -11.30 -9.00 2.49
CA ALA A 424 -11.45 -9.87 1.33
C ALA A 424 -12.92 -10.27 1.13
N LEU A 425 -13.41 -10.17 -0.11
CA LEU A 425 -14.81 -10.50 -0.44
C LEU A 425 -15.18 -11.91 0.06
N PRO A 426 -16.40 -12.10 0.59
CA PRO A 426 -16.84 -13.42 1.03
C PRO A 426 -16.92 -14.38 -0.15
N ALA A 427 -16.51 -15.64 0.07
CA ALA A 427 -16.47 -16.69 -0.96
C ALA A 427 -17.85 -17.10 -1.53
N PHE A 428 -18.93 -16.45 -1.07
CA PHE A 428 -20.29 -16.60 -1.58
C PHE A 428 -20.86 -15.22 -1.87
N SER A 429 -21.24 -14.97 -3.12
CA SER A 429 -22.00 -13.78 -3.50
C SER A 429 -23.43 -13.91 -3.00
N ILE A 430 -23.78 -13.12 -1.99
CA ILE A 430 -25.16 -13.02 -1.52
C ILE A 430 -25.89 -12.10 -2.52
N PRO A 431 -27.03 -12.51 -3.10
CA PRO A 431 -27.61 -11.82 -4.26
C PRO A 431 -27.81 -10.31 -4.07
N PRO A 432 -27.56 -9.47 -5.11
CA PRO A 432 -27.71 -8.02 -5.01
C PRO A 432 -29.12 -7.63 -4.55
N GLY A 433 -29.17 -6.97 -3.39
CA GLY A 433 -30.39 -6.57 -2.72
C GLY A 433 -30.17 -6.39 -1.22
N LEU A 434 -31.17 -5.81 -0.54
CA LEU A 434 -31.10 -5.45 0.87
C LEU A 434 -30.63 -6.60 1.79
N TYR A 435 -30.99 -7.84 1.46
CA TYR A 435 -30.58 -9.04 2.21
C TYR A 435 -29.11 -9.41 2.01
N GLY A 436 -28.51 -9.08 0.86
CA GLY A 436 -27.09 -9.32 0.57
C GLY A 436 -26.20 -8.36 1.36
N GLN A 437 -26.54 -7.07 1.33
CA GLN A 437 -25.85 -6.03 2.11
C GLN A 437 -25.93 -6.32 3.61
N VAL A 438 -27.15 -6.55 4.14
CA VAL A 438 -27.35 -6.88 5.56
C VAL A 438 -26.57 -8.12 5.98
N ALA A 439 -26.48 -9.15 5.14
CA ALA A 439 -25.74 -10.37 5.47
C ALA A 439 -24.21 -10.22 5.33
N GLN A 440 -23.71 -9.37 4.43
CA GLN A 440 -22.28 -9.01 4.38
C GLN A 440 -21.88 -8.21 5.64
N ILE A 441 -22.69 -7.24 6.04
CA ILE A 441 -22.42 -6.43 7.24
C ILE A 441 -22.52 -7.28 8.53
N LEU A 442 -23.55 -8.12 8.65
CA LEU A 442 -23.66 -9.07 9.78
C LEU A 442 -22.51 -10.09 9.85
N ALA A 443 -21.90 -10.45 8.72
CA ALA A 443 -20.72 -11.33 8.72
C ALA A 443 -19.47 -10.63 9.26
N GLY A 444 -19.29 -9.33 8.99
CA GLY A 444 -18.26 -8.50 9.62
C GLY A 444 -18.46 -8.39 11.13
N ILE A 445 -19.69 -8.05 11.56
CA ILE A 445 -20.04 -7.76 12.96
C ILE A 445 -19.70 -8.93 13.92
N ILE A 446 -19.64 -10.17 13.41
CA ILE A 446 -19.32 -11.35 14.22
C ILE A 446 -17.82 -11.45 14.58
N GLN A 447 -16.91 -10.78 13.86
CA GLN A 447 -15.47 -10.94 14.08
C GLN A 447 -14.85 -9.93 15.07
N ASP A 448 -15.34 -8.69 15.11
CA ASP A 448 -14.95 -7.66 16.11
C ASP A 448 -16.09 -6.71 16.54
N GLY A 449 -17.22 -6.72 15.80
CA GLY A 449 -18.36 -5.82 15.97
C GLY A 449 -18.56 -4.83 14.83
N GLY A 450 -17.58 -4.64 13.95
CA GLY A 450 -17.58 -3.70 12.82
C GLY A 450 -17.74 -4.41 11.46
N GLY A 451 -17.35 -3.75 10.36
CA GLY A 451 -17.35 -4.35 9.01
C GLY A 451 -17.18 -3.33 7.89
N ILE A 452 -17.34 -3.74 6.62
CA ILE A 452 -17.37 -2.82 5.47
C ILE A 452 -18.62 -3.01 4.60
N GLU A 453 -19.10 -1.92 4.02
CA GLU A 453 -20.10 -1.92 2.93
C GLU A 453 -19.55 -1.14 1.72
N THR A 454 -19.71 -1.67 0.50
CA THR A 454 -19.41 -0.91 -0.73
C THR A 454 -20.65 -0.16 -1.18
N VAL A 455 -20.72 1.15 -0.92
CA VAL A 455 -21.83 2.02 -1.32
C VAL A 455 -21.40 2.93 -2.46
N GLY A 456 -22.07 2.82 -3.61
CA GLY A 456 -21.75 3.65 -4.78
C GLY A 456 -20.36 3.43 -5.40
N GLY A 457 -19.67 2.34 -5.05
CA GLY A 457 -18.31 2.03 -5.49
C GLY A 457 -17.20 2.41 -4.51
N HIS A 458 -17.53 3.04 -3.38
CA HIS A 458 -16.59 3.38 -2.31
C HIS A 458 -16.74 2.43 -1.12
N ILE A 459 -15.63 2.11 -0.45
CA ILE A 459 -15.62 1.35 0.80
C ILE A 459 -16.09 2.26 1.95
N ILE A 460 -17.04 1.78 2.76
CA ILE A 460 -17.48 2.44 4.00
C ILE A 460 -17.21 1.49 5.17
N HIS A 461 -16.37 1.92 6.11
CA HIS A 461 -16.12 1.24 7.37
C HIS A 461 -17.27 1.46 8.36
N VAL A 462 -17.87 0.37 8.82
CA VAL A 462 -18.90 0.32 9.88
C VAL A 462 -18.19 0.08 11.22
N PRO A 463 -18.25 1.02 12.18
CA PRO A 463 -17.50 0.89 13.43
C PRO A 463 -18.10 -0.17 14.36
N PRO A 464 -17.27 -0.81 15.22
CA PRO A 464 -17.76 -1.76 16.21
C PRO A 464 -18.85 -1.19 17.12
N TRP A 465 -20.00 -1.88 17.16
CA TRP A 465 -21.13 -1.57 18.06
C TRP A 465 -21.79 -0.19 17.86
N GLY A 466 -21.62 0.43 16.69
CA GLY A 466 -22.32 1.67 16.33
C GLY A 466 -23.84 1.53 16.27
N PRO A 467 -24.61 2.64 16.34
CA PRO A 467 -26.09 2.62 16.23
C PRO A 467 -26.58 2.00 14.91
N GLU A 468 -25.73 1.95 13.88
CA GLU A 468 -25.94 1.24 12.62
C GLU A 468 -26.23 -0.25 12.85
N VAL A 469 -25.58 -0.89 13.82
CA VAL A 469 -25.79 -2.32 14.15
C VAL A 469 -27.22 -2.56 14.64
N ASP A 470 -27.71 -1.75 15.58
CA ASP A 470 -29.10 -1.87 16.07
C ASP A 470 -30.11 -1.56 14.95
N ILE A 471 -29.82 -0.58 14.08
CA ILE A 471 -30.66 -0.27 12.92
C ILE A 471 -30.70 -1.45 11.93
N LEU A 472 -29.55 -2.05 11.62
CA LEU A 472 -29.43 -3.19 10.70
C LEU A 472 -30.08 -4.46 11.26
N VAL A 473 -29.88 -4.76 12.54
CA VAL A 473 -30.59 -5.85 13.25
C VAL A 473 -32.09 -5.60 13.24
N GLY A 474 -32.53 -4.35 13.46
CA GLY A 474 -33.93 -3.96 13.32
C GLY A 474 -34.48 -4.21 11.92
N VAL A 475 -33.74 -3.81 10.87
CA VAL A 475 -34.14 -4.05 9.47
C VAL A 475 -34.21 -5.55 9.16
N ALA A 476 -33.25 -6.34 9.64
CA ALA A 476 -33.22 -7.79 9.48
C ALA A 476 -34.44 -8.46 10.16
N ILE A 477 -34.72 -8.13 11.43
CA ILE A 477 -35.86 -8.67 12.17
C ILE A 477 -37.18 -8.27 11.49
N GLN A 478 -37.31 -7.00 11.09
CA GLN A 478 -38.50 -6.49 10.39
C GLN A 478 -38.76 -7.32 9.13
N ARG A 479 -37.72 -7.56 8.33
CA ARG A 479 -37.84 -8.24 7.04
C ARG A 479 -38.07 -9.75 7.19
N ILE A 480 -37.37 -10.43 8.10
CA ILE A 480 -37.64 -11.86 8.42
C ILE A 480 -39.09 -12.03 8.86
N ALA A 481 -39.62 -11.12 9.67
CA ALA A 481 -41.01 -11.15 10.12
C ALA A 481 -42.05 -10.89 9.02
N THR A 482 -41.66 -10.43 7.81
CA THR A 482 -42.54 -10.39 6.63
C THR A 482 -42.82 -11.77 6.03
N LEU A 483 -41.96 -12.75 6.28
CA LEU A 483 -42.15 -14.15 5.86
C LEU A 483 -43.23 -14.87 6.71
N VAL A 484 -43.63 -14.28 7.83
CA VAL A 484 -44.62 -14.83 8.76
C VAL A 484 -45.93 -14.04 8.61
N SER A 485 -46.86 -14.55 7.80
CA SER A 485 -48.11 -13.85 7.44
C SER A 485 -49.18 -13.81 8.55
N ASN A 486 -48.85 -14.24 9.77
CA ASN A 486 -49.78 -14.30 10.90
C ASN A 486 -49.66 -13.03 11.79
N PRO A 487 -50.58 -12.83 12.76
CA PRO A 487 -50.56 -11.63 13.61
C PRO A 487 -49.24 -11.40 14.37
N ALA A 488 -48.56 -12.46 14.81
CA ALA A 488 -47.28 -12.36 15.51
C ALA A 488 -46.16 -11.86 14.58
N GLY A 489 -46.15 -12.27 13.30
CA GLY A 489 -45.21 -11.72 12.32
C GLY A 489 -45.42 -10.22 12.09
N ILE A 490 -46.68 -9.76 12.02
CA ILE A 490 -47.01 -8.33 11.92
C ILE A 490 -46.57 -7.55 13.18
N GLU A 491 -46.66 -8.16 14.36
CA GLU A 491 -46.26 -7.55 15.62
C GLU A 491 -44.73 -7.44 15.75
N ILE A 492 -43.98 -8.45 15.32
CA ILE A 492 -42.51 -8.40 15.23
C ILE A 492 -42.07 -7.33 14.21
N GLN A 493 -42.73 -7.22 13.05
CA GLN A 493 -42.46 -6.14 12.07
C GLN A 493 -42.60 -4.74 12.69
N ARG A 494 -43.67 -4.48 13.46
CA ARG A 494 -43.87 -3.18 14.12
C ARG A 494 -42.83 -2.92 15.20
N SER A 495 -42.53 -3.94 16.00
CA SER A 495 -41.56 -3.85 17.11
C SER A 495 -40.17 -3.50 16.57
N ALA A 496 -39.76 -4.15 15.47
CA ALA A 496 -38.50 -3.88 14.80
C ALA A 496 -38.44 -2.47 14.17
N MET A 497 -39.52 -2.01 13.52
CA MET A 497 -39.59 -0.61 13.03
C MET A 497 -39.55 0.42 14.16
N ALA A 498 -40.18 0.14 15.30
CA ALA A 498 -40.13 1.01 16.47
C ALA A 498 -38.71 1.08 17.06
N MET A 499 -37.98 -0.05 17.06
CA MET A 499 -36.57 -0.11 17.46
C MET A 499 -35.69 0.76 16.57
N ILE A 500 -35.77 0.59 15.23
CA ILE A 500 -35.04 1.42 14.25
C ILE A 500 -35.33 2.91 14.49
N ALA A 501 -36.60 3.29 14.60
CA ALA A 501 -37.01 4.67 14.79
C ALA A 501 -36.51 5.24 16.13
N HIS A 502 -36.47 4.43 17.20
CA HIS A 502 -35.95 4.83 18.50
C HIS A 502 -34.44 5.10 18.45
N VAL A 503 -33.66 4.20 17.84
CA VAL A 503 -32.20 4.34 17.70
C VAL A 503 -31.87 5.57 16.85
N ALA A 504 -32.52 5.73 15.70
CA ALA A 504 -32.34 6.90 14.84
C ALA A 504 -32.70 8.22 15.55
N GLN A 505 -33.79 8.26 16.34
CA GLN A 505 -34.13 9.43 17.15
C GLN A 505 -33.10 9.71 18.26
N ARG A 506 -32.55 8.66 18.89
CA ARG A 506 -31.49 8.78 19.89
C ARG A 506 -30.24 9.42 19.29
N GLU A 507 -29.87 9.01 18.09
CA GLU A 507 -28.70 9.51 17.39
C GLU A 507 -28.87 10.95 16.91
N VAL A 508 -30.02 11.31 16.33
CA VAL A 508 -30.37 12.71 16.04
C VAL A 508 -30.29 13.59 17.29
N GLN A 509 -30.73 13.09 18.45
CA GLN A 509 -30.61 13.80 19.73
C GLN A 509 -29.18 13.83 20.31
N ARG A 510 -28.29 12.91 19.91
CA ARG A 510 -26.87 12.92 20.28
C ARG A 510 -26.15 14.00 19.47
N LEU A 511 -26.28 13.95 18.14
CA LEU A 511 -25.68 14.90 17.21
C LEU A 511 -26.13 16.35 17.50
N ALA A 512 -27.40 16.57 17.82
CA ALA A 512 -27.91 17.89 18.22
C ALA A 512 -27.27 18.42 19.52
N ARG A 513 -26.95 17.53 20.48
CA ARG A 513 -26.29 17.88 21.74
C ARG A 513 -24.80 18.15 21.54
N GLU A 514 -24.12 17.40 20.69
CA GLU A 514 -22.72 17.62 20.34
C GLU A 514 -22.52 19.00 19.67
N GLN A 515 -23.36 19.36 18.69
CA GLN A 515 -23.35 20.71 18.09
C GLN A 515 -23.61 21.84 19.10
N HIS A 516 -24.50 21.63 20.08
CA HIS A 516 -24.74 22.61 21.14
C HIS A 516 -23.58 22.70 22.14
N GLY A 517 -22.83 21.62 22.34
CA GLY A 517 -21.60 21.61 23.14
C GLY A 517 -20.50 22.50 22.57
N GLU A 518 -20.23 22.38 21.25
CA GLU A 518 -19.24 23.23 20.57
C GLU A 518 -19.65 24.72 20.54
N LEU A 519 -20.94 25.00 20.33
CA LEU A 519 -21.47 26.36 20.38
C LEU A 519 -21.39 26.97 21.79
N SER A 520 -21.64 26.18 22.85
CA SER A 520 -21.50 26.62 24.24
C SER A 520 -20.04 26.87 24.62
N GLY A 521 -19.11 26.01 24.18
CA GLY A 521 -17.67 26.19 24.37
C GLY A 521 -17.13 27.48 23.74
N ARG A 522 -17.65 27.88 22.57
CA ARG A 522 -17.29 29.15 21.93
C ARG A 522 -17.92 30.39 22.57
N GLN A 523 -19.07 30.28 23.26
CA GLN A 523 -19.69 31.42 23.93
C GLN A 523 -19.10 31.76 25.31
N ALA A 524 -18.42 30.82 25.97
CA ALA A 524 -17.80 31.04 27.28
C ALA A 524 -16.58 32.00 27.26
N MET A 525 -16.04 32.35 26.09
CA MET A 525 -14.90 33.28 25.93
C MET A 525 -15.29 34.64 25.30
N THR A 526 -16.37 35.30 25.74
CA THR A 526 -16.59 36.72 25.36
C THR A 526 -17.18 37.62 26.45
N ARG A 527 -16.52 38.79 26.60
CA ARG A 527 -16.95 40.08 27.23
C ARG A 527 -16.58 40.34 28.70
N PRO A 528 -16.41 41.61 29.11
CA PRO A 528 -15.91 42.76 28.32
C PRO A 528 -14.88 43.62 29.08
N SER A 529 -14.08 44.38 28.34
CA SER A 529 -13.34 45.53 28.87
C SER A 529 -14.23 46.79 28.90
N LEU A 530 -14.10 47.63 29.94
CA LEU A 530 -14.06 49.11 29.91
C LEU A 530 -14.26 49.74 31.33
N ILE A 531 -13.25 50.52 31.75
CA ILE A 531 -13.31 51.81 32.49
C ILE A 531 -14.10 51.94 33.82
N THR A 532 -13.41 52.42 34.86
CA THR A 532 -13.93 53.39 35.87
C THR A 532 -12.78 54.28 36.41
N PRO A 533 -13.05 55.47 37.00
CA PRO A 533 -12.08 56.58 37.06
C PRO A 533 -11.41 56.85 38.44
N ALA A 534 -10.43 57.76 38.45
CA ALA A 534 -9.86 58.46 39.63
C ALA A 534 -10.75 59.69 40.00
N PRO A 535 -10.64 60.35 41.20
CA PRO A 535 -9.42 60.73 41.96
C PRO A 535 -9.50 60.31 43.48
N ASP A 536 -8.74 60.80 44.48
CA ASP A 536 -7.82 61.96 44.61
C ASP A 536 -6.78 61.81 45.78
N ALA A 537 -5.83 62.76 45.82
CA ALA A 537 -5.03 63.33 46.94
C ALA A 537 -4.45 62.45 48.09
N GLY A 538 -3.13 62.58 48.35
CA GLY A 538 -2.50 61.93 49.52
C GLY A 538 -0.98 62.08 49.80
N GLU A 539 -0.35 63.24 49.55
CA GLU A 539 0.92 63.76 50.15
C GLU A 539 2.26 62.93 50.28
N ARG A 540 3.35 63.62 49.90
CA ARG A 540 4.77 63.58 50.40
C ARG A 540 5.78 62.50 49.95
N SER A 541 6.81 63.00 49.25
CA SER A 541 8.19 62.49 49.09
C SER A 541 9.12 62.96 50.26
N PRO A 542 10.47 62.80 50.28
CA PRO A 542 11.40 62.11 49.34
C PRO A 542 12.51 61.26 50.05
N GLU A 543 13.63 61.00 49.33
CA GLU A 543 14.95 60.47 49.77
C GLU A 543 15.10 58.93 49.93
N THR A 544 16.23 58.28 49.64
CA THR A 544 17.52 58.72 49.04
C THR A 544 18.15 57.58 48.20
N ALA A 545 19.20 57.89 47.41
CA ALA A 545 19.88 56.95 46.52
C ALA A 545 20.93 56.04 47.20
N ARG A 546 21.19 54.85 46.62
CA ARG A 546 22.53 54.39 46.13
C ARG A 546 22.51 52.95 45.58
N SER A 547 23.39 52.71 44.60
CA SER A 547 23.84 51.42 44.07
C SER A 547 25.35 51.24 44.42
N PRO A 548 26.10 50.27 43.88
CA PRO A 548 25.94 48.80 43.95
C PRO A 548 27.26 48.10 44.42
N GLU A 549 27.22 46.79 44.70
CA GLU A 549 28.34 45.80 44.67
C GLU A 549 27.73 44.43 45.08
N ALA A 550 27.97 43.23 44.54
CA ALA A 550 29.06 42.55 43.82
C ALA A 550 29.88 41.57 44.69
N GLN A 551 30.00 40.33 44.17
CA GLN A 551 30.99 39.27 44.43
C GLN A 551 30.87 38.26 45.60
N GLU A 552 31.48 37.09 45.29
CA GLU A 552 31.83 35.89 46.08
C GLU A 552 30.72 34.99 46.68
N ALA A 553 30.93 33.68 46.92
CA ALA A 553 31.66 32.56 46.26
C ALA A 553 31.81 31.40 47.27
N GLY A 554 31.84 30.15 46.78
CA GLY A 554 32.19 28.95 47.56
C GLY A 554 30.99 28.22 48.19
N ARG A 555 30.93 26.88 48.20
CA ARG A 555 31.90 25.86 47.74
C ARG A 555 31.17 24.68 47.10
#